data_AF-A0A916JRT4-F1
#
_entry.id   AF-A0A916JRT4-F1
#
_cell.length_a   1.000
_cell.length_b   1.000
_cell.length_c   1.000
_cell.angle_alpha   90.00
_cell.angle_beta   90.00
_cell.angle_gamma   90.00
#
_symmetry.space_group_name_H-M   'P 1'
#
loop_
_entity.id
_entity.type
_entity.pdbx_description
1 polymer ?
#
loop_
_entity_poly.entity_id
_entity_poly.type
_entity_poly.pdbx_seq_one_letter_code
_entity_poly.pdbx_strand_id
1 'polypeptide(L)'
;MKLLLTFISLHLISLTTVAGGFHFPGEEYAYAKVYYFNLEEIRSMPDFDIYTEEEGWAPSLIDPDIKSEHGLAENMEKLFLYGADGLITGLSKCFIPRHGLVYFDENDEPVASLSICFECQGISMWTKSKGRIEPTTTGSVKRAENQIGTLRKFMEKEGVIVSDNLNDYGALLTQKGASITLELYQLDQSIVDVTYREVIQWNESNTFIEDVNIEYSAGGEKYEFAELSIEGGTHILFDGPETDAKMVEATIMSPDIKLPNGVHIGSSYADVLSTIDIYDGPSAPEIIEVKDHNNSIRYHFSRGAVKQINIECYFH
;
A
#
# COMPACT_ATOMS: atom_id res chain seq x y z
N MET A 1 -9.59 -72.43 19.82
CA MET A 1 -9.40 -71.57 18.63
C MET A 1 -10.12 -70.25 18.86
N LYS A 2 -9.39 -69.21 19.29
CA LYS A 2 -9.55 -67.78 18.91
C LYS A 2 -8.64 -66.96 19.82
N LEU A 3 -7.54 -66.52 19.23
CA LEU A 3 -6.54 -65.61 19.79
C LEU A 3 -7.19 -64.29 20.18
N LEU A 4 -6.94 -63.84 21.41
CA LEU A 4 -7.24 -62.50 21.89
C LEU A 4 -6.03 -61.62 21.55
N LEU A 5 -6.11 -60.86 20.44
CA LEU A 5 -5.05 -59.96 20.00
C LEU A 5 -5.30 -58.58 20.60
N THR A 6 -4.61 -58.27 21.69
CA THR A 6 -4.66 -56.96 22.34
C THR A 6 -3.83 -55.97 21.52
N PHE A 7 -4.51 -55.07 20.80
CA PHE A 7 -3.88 -53.98 20.07
C PHE A 7 -3.48 -52.88 21.07
N ILE A 8 -2.20 -52.84 21.45
CA ILE A 8 -1.63 -51.73 22.23
C ILE A 8 -1.31 -50.62 21.22
N SER A 9 -2.21 -49.64 21.07
CA SER A 9 -1.90 -48.41 20.35
C SER A 9 -1.01 -47.54 21.23
N LEU A 10 0.29 -47.66 21.02
CA LEU A 10 1.28 -46.76 21.59
C LEU A 10 1.10 -45.39 20.92
N HIS A 11 0.23 -44.54 21.48
CA HIS A 11 0.21 -43.13 21.16
C HIS A 11 1.51 -42.51 21.69
N LEU A 12 2.55 -42.52 20.85
CA LEU A 12 3.72 -41.68 20.99
C LEU A 12 3.26 -40.23 20.79
N ILE A 13 2.72 -39.65 21.87
CA ILE A 13 2.56 -38.21 21.98
C ILE A 13 3.98 -37.68 22.15
N SER A 14 4.59 -37.29 21.03
CA SER A 14 5.80 -36.49 21.02
C SER A 14 5.47 -35.13 21.60
N LEU A 15 5.51 -35.01 22.93
CA LEU A 15 5.59 -33.72 23.60
C LEU A 15 6.97 -33.14 23.27
N THR A 16 7.07 -32.46 22.12
CA THR A 16 8.18 -31.53 21.89
C THR A 16 7.95 -30.34 22.80
N THR A 17 8.37 -30.45 24.05
CA THR A 17 8.60 -29.28 24.90
C THR A 17 9.81 -28.56 24.32
N VAL A 18 9.56 -27.71 23.33
CA VAL A 18 10.53 -26.68 22.97
C VAL A 18 10.58 -25.78 24.19
N ALA A 19 11.70 -25.79 24.90
CA ALA A 19 12.03 -24.73 25.85
C ALA A 19 12.20 -23.46 25.00
N GLY A 20 11.06 -22.83 24.70
CA GLY A 20 10.92 -21.84 23.64
C GLY A 20 11.73 -20.61 23.96
N GLY A 21 12.81 -20.39 23.21
CA GLY A 21 13.41 -19.07 23.09
C GLY A 21 12.37 -18.07 22.56
N PHE A 22 12.65 -16.78 22.70
CA PHE A 22 11.85 -15.78 22.02
C PHE A 22 12.03 -15.95 20.51
N HIS A 23 10.92 -16.05 19.78
CA HIS A 23 10.89 -16.15 18.31
C HIS A 23 9.96 -15.07 17.78
N PHE A 24 10.45 -14.31 16.80
CA PHE A 24 9.66 -13.34 16.05
C PHE A 24 9.89 -13.59 14.54
N PRO A 25 8.86 -13.55 13.68
CA PRO A 25 7.49 -13.14 13.99
C PRO A 25 6.73 -14.15 14.86
N GLY A 26 7.16 -15.42 14.88
CA GLY A 26 6.46 -16.46 15.65
C GLY A 26 5.07 -16.77 15.11
N GLU A 27 4.80 -16.34 13.88
CA GLU A 27 3.61 -16.57 13.06
C GLU A 27 4.03 -17.18 11.73
N GLU A 28 3.14 -17.93 11.08
CA GLU A 28 3.36 -18.33 9.69
C GLU A 28 3.17 -17.13 8.77
N TYR A 29 4.11 -16.93 7.83
CA TYR A 29 4.07 -15.83 6.87
C TYR A 29 4.58 -16.31 5.50
N ALA A 30 4.06 -15.71 4.43
CA ALA A 30 4.47 -15.96 3.06
C ALA A 30 5.57 -14.99 2.60
N TYR A 31 5.48 -13.72 2.99
CA TYR A 31 6.49 -12.70 2.65
C TYR A 31 6.49 -11.54 3.67
N ALA A 32 7.45 -10.62 3.53
CA ALA A 32 7.48 -9.39 4.30
C ALA A 32 7.74 -8.17 3.41
N LYS A 33 7.33 -6.98 3.85
CA LYS A 33 7.55 -5.70 3.17
C LYS A 33 8.11 -4.67 4.14
N VAL A 34 9.04 -3.85 3.65
CA VAL A 34 9.63 -2.73 4.39
C VAL A 34 8.89 -1.45 4.02
N TYR A 35 8.60 -0.61 5.02
CA TYR A 35 7.90 0.65 4.89
C TYR A 35 8.66 1.78 5.58
N TYR A 36 8.40 3.02 5.16
CA TYR A 36 8.72 4.19 5.97
C TYR A 36 7.46 4.82 6.54
N PHE A 37 7.59 5.48 7.66
CA PHE A 37 6.53 6.29 8.25
C PHE A 37 7.12 7.38 9.14
N ASN A 38 6.31 8.32 9.61
CA ASN A 38 6.75 9.48 10.40
C ASN A 38 7.92 10.28 9.75
N LEU A 39 8.06 10.31 8.43
CA LEU A 39 9.17 11.05 7.79
C LEU A 39 8.97 12.57 7.81
N GLU A 40 7.74 13.05 7.99
CA GLU A 40 7.43 14.47 8.06
C GLU A 40 7.79 15.09 9.43
N GLU A 41 7.73 16.42 9.51
CA GLU A 41 7.83 17.12 10.78
C GLU A 41 6.65 16.75 11.69
N ILE A 42 6.93 16.06 12.78
CA ILE A 42 5.91 15.61 13.74
C ILE A 42 5.47 16.80 14.59
N ARG A 43 4.27 17.31 14.32
CA ARG A 43 3.61 18.39 15.10
C ARG A 43 2.65 17.87 16.16
N SER A 44 2.31 16.59 16.10
CA SER A 44 1.40 15.87 17.00
C SER A 44 2.10 14.65 17.62
N MET A 45 1.34 13.73 18.22
CA MET A 45 1.91 12.45 18.62
C MET A 45 2.33 11.66 17.36
N PRO A 46 3.55 11.08 17.31
CA PRO A 46 3.97 10.22 16.21
C PRO A 46 3.21 8.90 16.24
N ASP A 47 3.18 8.21 15.11
CA ASP A 47 2.73 6.83 15.07
C ASP A 47 3.81 5.95 15.72
N PHE A 48 3.43 5.12 16.68
CA PHE A 48 4.39 4.24 17.36
C PHE A 48 4.49 2.86 16.71
N ASP A 49 3.42 2.43 16.05
CA ASP A 49 3.38 1.17 15.34
C ASP A 49 3.08 1.38 13.87
N ILE A 50 3.80 0.66 12.99
CA ILE A 50 3.51 0.62 11.55
C ILE A 50 2.15 -0.04 11.28
N TYR A 51 1.81 -1.07 12.05
CA TYR A 51 0.56 -1.80 11.95
C TYR A 51 0.24 -2.52 13.26
N THR A 52 -1.03 -2.49 13.67
CA THR A 52 -1.63 -3.42 14.64
C THR A 52 -3.02 -3.82 14.17
N GLU A 53 -3.58 -4.93 14.67
CA GLU A 53 -4.98 -5.28 14.37
C GLU A 53 -5.96 -4.27 14.97
N GLU A 54 -5.62 -3.70 16.13
CA GLU A 54 -6.48 -2.77 16.87
C GLU A 54 -6.53 -1.37 16.25
N GLU A 55 -5.38 -0.84 15.80
CA GLU A 55 -5.25 0.53 15.27
C GLU A 55 -5.16 0.56 13.74
N GLY A 56 -4.94 -0.59 13.10
CA GLY A 56 -4.69 -0.67 11.67
C GLY A 56 -3.32 -0.14 11.28
N TRP A 57 -3.22 0.42 10.07
CA TRP A 57 -2.00 0.98 9.51
C TRP A 57 -1.68 2.37 10.06
N ALA A 58 -0.40 2.67 10.26
CA ALA A 58 0.07 4.01 10.61
C ALA A 58 -0.45 5.08 9.62
N PRO A 59 -1.15 6.12 10.11
CA PRO A 59 -1.59 7.24 9.26
C PRO A 59 -0.46 7.95 8.51
N SER A 60 0.74 8.03 9.09
CA SER A 60 1.92 8.68 8.49
C SER A 60 2.73 7.78 7.55
N LEU A 61 2.22 6.58 7.25
CA LEU A 61 2.84 5.65 6.32
C LEU A 61 3.14 6.33 4.99
N ILE A 62 4.39 6.22 4.55
CA ILE A 62 4.85 6.59 3.23
C ILE A 62 5.22 5.29 2.53
N ASP A 63 4.71 5.13 1.33
CA ASP A 63 4.80 3.87 0.60
C ASP A 63 6.02 3.85 -0.31
N PRO A 64 7.09 3.18 0.10
CA PRO A 64 7.86 2.39 -0.84
C PRO A 64 7.56 0.95 -0.53
N ASP A 65 6.83 0.31 -1.44
CA ASP A 65 6.56 -1.13 -1.42
C ASP A 65 7.84 -1.92 -1.72
N ILE A 66 8.82 -1.84 -0.82
CA ILE A 66 10.06 -2.62 -0.90
C ILE A 66 9.71 -4.00 -0.36
N LYS A 67 9.33 -4.89 -1.27
CA LYS A 67 9.26 -6.32 -0.96
C LYS A 67 10.62 -6.75 -0.43
N SER A 68 10.63 -7.38 0.73
CA SER A 68 11.84 -7.91 1.36
C SER A 68 12.48 -8.93 0.41
N GLU A 69 13.61 -8.59 -0.17
CA GLU A 69 14.44 -9.52 -0.93
C GLU A 69 15.61 -10.00 -0.05
N HIS A 70 16.57 -10.73 -0.62
CA HIS A 70 17.85 -11.15 0.01
C HIS A 70 17.82 -11.79 1.42
N GLY A 71 16.66 -12.31 1.84
CA GLY A 71 16.45 -13.04 3.08
C GLY A 71 16.31 -12.15 4.32
N LEU A 72 15.88 -10.89 4.18
CA LEU A 72 15.71 -9.96 5.30
C LEU A 72 14.79 -10.57 6.38
N ALA A 73 13.62 -11.09 6.02
CA ALA A 73 12.67 -11.71 6.97
C ALA A 73 13.31 -12.85 7.80
N GLU A 74 14.02 -13.78 7.16
CA GLU A 74 14.68 -14.91 7.83
C GLU A 74 15.87 -14.46 8.68
N ASN A 75 16.55 -13.40 8.26
CA ASN A 75 17.65 -12.81 9.03
C ASN A 75 17.13 -12.07 10.28
N MET A 76 15.94 -11.47 10.20
CA MET A 76 15.27 -10.85 11.35
C MET A 76 14.87 -11.90 12.38
N GLU A 77 14.30 -13.03 11.95
CA GLU A 77 13.98 -14.12 12.86
C GLU A 77 15.21 -14.59 13.63
N LYS A 78 16.33 -14.81 12.92
CA LYS A 78 17.62 -15.21 13.52
C LYS A 78 18.15 -14.19 14.50
N LEU A 79 17.98 -12.89 14.22
CA LEU A 79 18.45 -11.79 15.07
C LEU A 79 17.78 -11.79 16.44
N PHE A 80 16.51 -12.19 16.49
CA PHE A 80 15.68 -12.15 17.68
C PHE A 80 15.61 -13.48 18.45
N LEU A 81 16.18 -14.58 17.95
CA LEU A 81 16.23 -15.88 18.65
C LEU A 81 16.71 -15.81 20.12
N TYR A 82 17.52 -14.80 20.44
CA TYR A 82 18.11 -14.62 21.77
C TYR A 82 17.46 -13.48 22.58
N GLY A 83 16.23 -13.10 22.22
CA GLY A 83 15.44 -12.06 22.87
C GLY A 83 15.62 -10.67 22.27
N ALA A 84 14.64 -9.82 22.51
CA ALA A 84 14.59 -8.45 22.01
C ALA A 84 14.38 -7.40 23.13
N ASP A 85 14.35 -7.82 24.41
CA ASP A 85 13.90 -6.97 25.52
C ASP A 85 14.67 -5.65 25.61
N GLY A 86 15.96 -5.66 25.30
CA GLY A 86 16.81 -4.45 25.34
C GLY A 86 16.45 -3.43 24.26
N LEU A 87 15.99 -3.89 23.10
CA LEU A 87 15.51 -3.01 22.02
C LEU A 87 14.08 -2.55 22.27
N ILE A 88 13.21 -3.43 22.80
CA ILE A 88 11.82 -3.09 23.13
C ILE A 88 11.79 -2.02 24.25
N THR A 89 12.69 -2.13 25.23
CA THR A 89 12.83 -1.10 26.28
C THR A 89 13.28 0.26 25.72
N GLY A 90 13.98 0.25 24.58
CA GLY A 90 14.61 1.43 23.99
C GLY A 90 15.91 1.84 24.71
N LEU A 91 16.92 2.25 23.94
CA LEU A 91 18.20 2.75 24.49
C LEU A 91 18.18 4.26 24.77
N SER A 92 17.15 4.97 24.29
CA SER A 92 16.96 6.41 24.48
C SER A 92 15.48 6.76 24.73
N LYS A 93 15.18 8.02 25.06
CA LYS A 93 13.85 8.47 25.50
C LYS A 93 12.89 8.90 24.38
N CYS A 94 13.34 8.98 23.13
CA CYS A 94 12.53 9.50 22.02
C CYS A 94 12.23 8.35 21.04
N PHE A 95 11.10 7.66 21.17
CA PHE A 95 10.72 6.60 20.23
C PHE A 95 9.88 7.18 19.09
N ILE A 96 10.55 7.58 18.01
CA ILE A 96 9.94 8.01 16.75
C ILE A 96 10.39 7.01 15.67
N PRO A 97 9.65 5.92 15.46
CA PRO A 97 10.02 4.94 14.45
C PRO A 97 9.83 5.53 13.06
N ARG A 98 10.80 5.26 12.19
CA ARG A 98 10.78 5.70 10.78
C ARG A 98 10.69 4.55 9.80
N HIS A 99 10.89 3.32 10.28
CA HIS A 99 10.90 2.13 9.46
C HIS A 99 9.98 1.08 10.05
N GLY A 100 9.18 0.47 9.19
CA GLY A 100 8.33 -0.66 9.53
C GLY A 100 8.73 -1.89 8.71
N LEU A 101 8.64 -3.07 9.30
CA LEU A 101 8.67 -4.34 8.59
C LEU A 101 7.37 -5.07 8.94
N VAL A 102 6.56 -5.39 7.92
CA VAL A 102 5.29 -6.10 8.11
C VAL A 102 5.36 -7.44 7.39
N TYR A 103 4.93 -8.49 8.09
CA TYR A 103 4.87 -9.86 7.61
C TYR A 103 3.45 -10.17 7.20
N PHE A 104 3.28 -10.86 6.07
CA PHE A 104 2.00 -11.16 5.46
C PHE A 104 1.83 -12.66 5.25
N ASP A 105 0.61 -13.16 5.34
CA ASP A 105 0.26 -14.52 4.94
C ASP A 105 0.06 -14.66 3.42
N GLU A 106 -0.41 -15.83 2.97
CA GLU A 106 -0.68 -16.10 1.54
C GLU A 106 -1.87 -15.31 0.96
N ASN A 107 -2.68 -14.68 1.80
CA ASN A 107 -3.85 -13.87 1.41
C ASN A 107 -3.57 -12.36 1.52
N ASP A 108 -2.31 -11.98 1.62
CA ASP A 108 -1.86 -10.60 1.84
C ASP A 108 -2.40 -9.97 3.15
N GLU A 109 -2.72 -10.79 4.16
CA GLU A 109 -3.12 -10.29 5.49
C GLU A 109 -1.89 -10.10 6.40
N PRO A 110 -1.74 -8.95 7.08
CA PRO A 110 -0.68 -8.76 8.07
C PRO A 110 -0.80 -9.75 9.24
N VAL A 111 0.29 -10.44 9.57
CA VAL A 111 0.38 -11.38 10.69
C VAL A 111 1.32 -10.92 11.79
N ALA A 112 2.30 -10.07 11.46
CA ALA A 112 3.21 -9.47 12.43
C ALA A 112 3.78 -8.16 11.92
N SER A 113 4.21 -7.29 12.82
CA SER A 113 4.85 -6.02 12.48
C SER A 113 6.01 -5.69 13.43
N LEU A 114 6.99 -4.98 12.90
CA LEU A 114 8.17 -4.48 13.61
C LEU A 114 8.37 -3.02 13.24
N SER A 115 8.23 -2.13 14.21
CA SER A 115 8.50 -0.70 14.08
C SER A 115 9.89 -0.41 14.64
N ILE A 116 10.70 0.34 13.90
CA ILE A 116 12.12 0.54 14.21
C ILE A 116 12.43 2.03 14.25
N CYS A 117 13.07 2.45 15.33
CA CYS A 117 13.62 3.78 15.50
C CYS A 117 15.14 3.67 15.61
N PHE A 118 15.86 3.96 14.53
CA PHE A 118 17.33 3.93 14.54
C PHE A 118 17.94 5.09 15.33
N GLU A 119 17.26 6.24 15.39
CA GLU A 119 17.70 7.42 16.17
C GLU A 119 17.80 7.12 17.68
N CYS A 120 16.86 6.33 18.19
CA CYS A 120 16.78 5.95 19.60
C CYS A 120 17.15 4.50 19.89
N GLN A 121 17.46 3.76 18.83
CA GLN A 121 17.82 2.35 18.87
C GLN A 121 16.78 1.50 19.61
N GLY A 122 15.51 1.78 19.33
CA GLY A 122 14.36 1.09 19.91
C GLY A 122 13.55 0.38 18.84
N ILE A 123 12.76 -0.60 19.28
CA ILE A 123 11.77 -1.26 18.43
C ILE A 123 10.42 -1.41 19.15
N SER A 124 9.34 -1.50 18.38
CA SER A 124 8.05 -2.00 18.84
C SER A 124 7.66 -3.20 17.96
N MET A 125 7.01 -4.19 18.55
CA MET A 125 6.69 -5.45 17.88
C MET A 125 5.25 -5.82 18.16
N TRP A 126 4.55 -6.30 17.14
CA TRP A 126 3.18 -6.80 17.26
C TRP A 126 3.04 -8.11 16.46
N THR A 127 2.19 -9.02 16.93
CA THR A 127 1.89 -10.30 16.27
C THR A 127 0.41 -10.62 16.41
N LYS A 128 -0.18 -11.27 15.42
CA LYS A 128 -1.62 -11.63 15.40
C LYS A 128 -2.01 -12.49 16.61
N SER A 129 -1.15 -13.42 17.05
CA SER A 129 -1.48 -14.31 18.18
C SER A 129 -1.25 -13.70 19.57
N LYS A 130 -0.41 -12.67 19.71
CA LYS A 130 -0.03 -12.12 21.03
C LYS A 130 -0.31 -10.63 21.21
N GLY A 131 -0.74 -9.93 20.16
CA GLY A 131 -0.82 -8.47 20.16
C GLY A 131 0.57 -7.83 20.27
N ARG A 132 0.63 -6.66 20.93
CA ARG A 132 1.88 -5.93 21.18
C ARG A 132 2.78 -6.72 22.15
N ILE A 133 4.06 -6.84 21.78
CA ILE A 133 5.07 -7.56 22.57
C ILE A 133 5.73 -6.61 23.56
N GLU A 134 5.52 -6.87 24.85
CA GLU A 134 6.14 -6.13 25.94
C GLU A 134 7.48 -6.75 26.36
N PRO A 135 8.43 -5.95 26.88
CA PRO A 135 9.69 -6.48 27.38
C PRO A 135 9.45 -7.32 28.63
N THR A 136 10.02 -8.52 28.67
CA THR A 136 9.87 -9.45 29.79
C THR A 136 10.92 -9.22 30.88
N THR A 137 12.06 -8.64 30.51
CA THR A 137 13.19 -8.35 31.42
C THR A 137 13.94 -7.09 30.99
N THR A 138 14.85 -6.59 31.83
CA THR A 138 15.81 -5.57 31.39
C THR A 138 16.87 -6.23 30.51
N GLY A 139 16.85 -5.94 29.21
CA GLY A 139 17.84 -6.46 28.28
C GLY A 139 19.24 -5.86 28.47
N SER A 140 20.26 -6.53 27.91
CA SER A 140 21.63 -6.01 27.89
C SER A 140 21.76 -4.89 26.86
N VAL A 141 22.18 -3.69 27.28
CA VAL A 141 22.46 -2.55 26.39
C VAL A 141 23.38 -2.95 25.24
N LYS A 142 24.50 -3.62 25.54
CA LYS A 142 25.45 -4.09 24.52
C LYS A 142 24.82 -5.05 23.51
N ARG A 143 23.87 -5.90 23.95
CA ARG A 143 23.15 -6.79 23.04
C ARG A 143 22.24 -5.99 22.12
N ALA A 144 21.48 -5.05 22.68
CA ALA A 144 20.61 -4.17 21.92
C ALA A 144 21.39 -3.35 20.89
N GLU A 145 22.52 -2.74 21.26
CA GLU A 145 23.42 -2.02 20.34
C GLU A 145 23.90 -2.90 19.17
N ASN A 146 24.29 -4.16 19.45
CA ASN A 146 24.69 -5.09 18.40
C ASN A 146 23.50 -5.49 17.50
N GLN A 147 22.32 -5.67 18.10
CA GLN A 147 21.13 -6.05 17.36
C GLN A 147 20.68 -4.92 16.44
N ILE A 148 20.57 -3.68 16.91
CA ILE A 148 20.20 -2.53 16.06
C ILE A 148 21.24 -2.27 14.97
N GLY A 149 22.53 -2.44 15.27
CA GLY A 149 23.60 -2.32 14.27
C GLY A 149 23.53 -3.40 13.19
N THR A 150 23.08 -4.60 13.55
CA THR A 150 22.84 -5.69 12.59
C THR A 150 21.57 -5.45 11.77
N LEU A 151 20.51 -4.97 12.43
CA LEU A 151 19.25 -4.56 11.82
C LEU A 151 19.48 -3.53 10.71
N ARG A 152 20.28 -2.49 11.00
CA ARG A 152 20.67 -1.47 10.02
C ARG A 152 21.27 -2.09 8.77
N LYS A 153 22.25 -2.98 8.92
CA LYS A 153 22.93 -3.64 7.80
C LYS A 153 21.99 -4.48 6.95
N PHE A 154 21.02 -5.14 7.58
CA PHE A 154 20.03 -5.92 6.84
C PHE A 154 19.11 -4.99 6.03
N MET A 155 18.63 -3.89 6.62
CA MET A 155 17.78 -2.91 5.93
C MET A 155 18.53 -2.25 4.75
N GLU A 156 19.76 -1.77 4.98
CA GLU A 156 20.59 -1.16 3.94
C GLU A 156 20.88 -2.11 2.77
N LYS A 157 20.98 -3.42 3.05
CA LYS A 157 21.18 -4.44 2.01
C LYS A 157 19.96 -4.59 1.09
N GLU A 158 18.76 -4.30 1.58
CA GLU A 158 17.52 -4.21 0.78
C GLU A 158 17.38 -2.86 0.03
N GLY A 159 18.41 -2.01 0.05
CA GLY A 159 18.33 -0.67 -0.53
C GLY A 159 17.54 0.33 0.32
N VAL A 160 17.15 -0.04 1.55
CA VAL A 160 16.44 0.84 2.46
C VAL A 160 17.42 1.88 3.02
N ILE A 161 17.13 3.16 2.79
CA ILE A 161 17.82 4.28 3.42
C ILE A 161 17.62 4.23 4.93
N VAL A 162 18.71 4.13 5.69
CA VAL A 162 18.69 4.21 7.15
C VAL A 162 19.63 5.33 7.60
N SER A 163 19.06 6.38 8.21
CA SER A 163 19.82 7.50 8.76
C SER A 163 19.42 7.85 10.19
N ASP A 164 20.36 8.41 10.93
CA ASP A 164 20.16 9.00 12.25
C ASP A 164 19.77 10.49 12.16
N ASN A 165 19.71 11.06 10.95
CA ASN A 165 19.35 12.45 10.70
C ASN A 165 18.07 12.51 9.87
N LEU A 166 17.04 13.18 10.41
CA LEU A 166 15.77 13.42 9.74
C LEU A 166 15.93 14.01 8.33
N ASN A 167 16.88 14.91 8.12
CA ASN A 167 17.06 15.58 6.84
C ASN A 167 17.50 14.61 5.71
N ASP A 168 18.11 13.48 6.05
CA ASP A 168 18.54 12.49 5.06
C ASP A 168 17.37 11.72 4.45
N TYR A 169 16.20 11.74 5.12
CA TYR A 169 14.94 11.23 4.56
C TYR A 169 14.26 12.23 3.63
N GLY A 170 14.77 13.46 3.49
CA GLY A 170 14.18 14.50 2.65
C GLY A 170 14.02 14.07 1.18
N ALA A 171 14.92 13.24 0.66
CA ALA A 171 14.80 12.68 -0.69
C ALA A 171 13.56 11.78 -0.84
N LEU A 172 13.18 11.02 0.20
CA LEU A 172 11.96 10.19 0.21
C LEU A 172 10.72 11.06 0.30
N LEU A 173 10.77 12.16 1.05
CA LEU A 173 9.68 13.15 1.08
C LEU A 173 9.51 13.89 -0.25
N THR A 174 10.58 14.04 -1.04
CA THR A 174 10.49 14.69 -2.36
C THR A 174 9.86 13.75 -3.40
N GLN A 175 9.85 12.43 -3.15
CA GLN A 175 9.09 11.46 -3.93
C GLN A 175 7.60 11.47 -3.57
N LYS A 176 7.26 11.82 -2.33
CA LYS A 176 5.87 12.08 -1.90
C LYS A 176 5.34 13.32 -2.62
N GLY A 177 4.23 13.16 -3.34
CA GLY A 177 3.66 14.18 -4.22
C GLY A 177 4.36 14.34 -5.57
N ALA A 178 5.29 13.44 -5.94
CA ALA A 178 5.86 13.47 -7.28
C ALA A 178 4.77 13.18 -8.32
N SER A 179 4.60 14.11 -9.26
CA SER A 179 3.77 13.89 -10.45
C SER A 179 4.66 13.68 -11.68
N ILE A 180 4.25 12.77 -12.55
CA ILE A 180 4.79 12.66 -13.90
C ILE A 180 3.72 13.20 -14.84
N THR A 181 4.06 14.20 -15.65
CA THR A 181 3.18 14.64 -16.75
C THR A 181 3.81 14.27 -18.08
N LEU A 182 3.03 13.63 -18.94
CA LEU A 182 3.45 13.09 -20.22
C LEU A 182 2.61 13.73 -21.31
N GLU A 183 3.27 14.47 -22.21
CA GLU A 183 2.62 15.08 -23.36
C GLU A 183 2.72 14.13 -24.55
N LEU A 184 1.58 13.55 -24.92
CA LEU A 184 1.44 12.69 -26.08
C LEU A 184 0.89 13.49 -27.27
N TYR A 185 1.15 12.99 -28.47
CA TYR A 185 0.53 13.55 -29.67
C TYR A 185 -0.99 13.33 -29.66
N GLN A 186 -1.43 12.17 -29.17
CA GLN A 186 -2.83 11.78 -29.11
C GLN A 186 -3.03 10.74 -27.99
N LEU A 187 -4.05 10.92 -27.15
CA LEU A 187 -4.46 9.91 -26.17
C LEU A 187 -5.26 8.78 -26.81
N ASP A 188 -5.42 7.67 -26.09
CA ASP A 188 -6.25 6.55 -26.52
C ASP A 188 -7.71 7.00 -26.70
N GLN A 189 -8.14 7.06 -27.96
CA GLN A 189 -9.47 7.53 -28.33
C GLN A 189 -10.59 6.61 -27.82
N SER A 190 -10.28 5.34 -27.55
CA SER A 190 -11.24 4.45 -26.90
C SER A 190 -11.54 4.84 -25.45
N ILE A 191 -10.74 5.75 -24.86
CA ILE A 191 -10.94 6.28 -23.51
C ILE A 191 -11.52 7.70 -23.58
N VAL A 192 -10.97 8.57 -24.43
CA VAL A 192 -11.27 10.02 -24.38
C VAL A 192 -12.29 10.51 -25.41
N ASP A 193 -12.64 9.69 -26.41
CA ASP A 193 -13.68 10.03 -27.41
C ASP A 193 -14.83 9.02 -27.38
N VAL A 194 -15.39 8.82 -26.18
CA VAL A 194 -16.43 7.82 -25.94
C VAL A 194 -17.81 8.40 -25.71
N THR A 195 -18.79 7.63 -26.12
CA THR A 195 -20.20 7.89 -25.89
C THR A 195 -20.69 7.26 -24.59
N TYR A 196 -21.83 7.73 -24.10
CA TYR A 196 -22.56 7.15 -22.97
C TYR A 196 -22.66 5.61 -23.03
N ARG A 197 -23.03 5.08 -24.20
CA ARG A 197 -23.21 3.63 -24.40
C ARG A 197 -21.92 2.83 -24.36
N GLU A 198 -20.81 3.43 -24.77
CA GLU A 198 -19.49 2.79 -24.71
C GLU A 198 -18.98 2.73 -23.28
N VAL A 199 -19.19 3.80 -22.49
CA VAL A 199 -18.79 3.82 -21.07
C VAL A 199 -19.57 2.82 -20.22
N ILE A 200 -20.84 2.56 -20.52
CA ILE A 200 -21.60 1.49 -19.84
C ILE A 200 -20.88 0.14 -19.94
N GLN A 201 -20.17 -0.12 -21.04
CA GLN A 201 -19.43 -1.38 -21.24
C GLN A 201 -18.16 -1.48 -20.39
N TRP A 202 -17.70 -0.38 -19.79
CA TRP A 202 -16.56 -0.39 -18.86
C TRP A 202 -16.92 -0.99 -17.50
N ASN A 203 -18.22 -1.05 -17.16
CA ASN A 203 -18.70 -1.55 -15.88
C ASN A 203 -19.05 -3.03 -15.96
N GLU A 204 -18.16 -3.88 -15.45
CA GLU A 204 -18.36 -5.33 -15.46
C GLU A 204 -19.56 -5.77 -14.59
N SER A 205 -19.92 -4.99 -13.56
CA SER A 205 -21.00 -5.32 -12.63
C SER A 205 -22.38 -4.77 -13.02
N ASN A 206 -22.47 -3.91 -14.04
CA ASN A 206 -23.71 -3.24 -14.49
C ASN A 206 -24.44 -2.50 -13.35
N THR A 207 -23.70 -1.86 -12.47
CA THR A 207 -24.19 -1.21 -11.23
C THR A 207 -24.42 0.29 -11.35
N PHE A 208 -24.33 0.86 -12.54
CA PHE A 208 -24.51 2.30 -12.73
C PHE A 208 -25.91 2.76 -12.33
N ILE A 209 -25.96 3.91 -11.66
CA ILE A 209 -27.15 4.72 -11.48
C ILE A 209 -27.12 5.78 -12.57
N GLU A 210 -28.13 5.74 -13.44
CA GLU A 210 -28.28 6.64 -14.58
C GLU A 210 -29.14 7.85 -14.19
N ASP A 211 -28.64 9.05 -14.47
CA ASP A 211 -29.43 10.29 -14.36
C ASP A 211 -29.29 11.12 -15.62
N VAL A 212 -30.41 11.56 -16.19
CA VAL A 212 -30.45 12.38 -17.41
C VAL A 212 -31.09 13.70 -17.05
N ASN A 213 -30.27 14.75 -17.07
CA ASN A 213 -30.65 16.07 -16.61
C ASN A 213 -30.76 17.06 -17.76
N ILE A 214 -31.76 17.93 -17.67
CA ILE A 214 -31.97 19.04 -18.59
C ILE A 214 -31.91 20.31 -17.77
N GLU A 215 -30.93 21.15 -18.06
CA GLU A 215 -30.71 22.40 -17.36
C GLU A 215 -30.68 23.58 -18.34
N TYR A 216 -30.74 24.79 -17.78
CA TYR A 216 -30.73 26.04 -18.53
C TYR A 216 -29.60 26.93 -18.05
N SER A 217 -28.89 27.55 -18.98
CA SER A 217 -27.77 28.44 -18.64
C SER A 217 -28.28 29.73 -18.06
N ALA A 218 -27.40 30.49 -17.42
CA ALA A 218 -27.72 31.86 -17.00
C ALA A 218 -28.17 32.74 -18.19
N GLY A 219 -27.83 32.36 -19.43
CA GLY A 219 -28.27 33.00 -20.68
C GLY A 219 -29.56 32.43 -21.28
N GLY A 220 -30.17 31.41 -20.67
CA GLY A 220 -31.41 30.77 -21.14
C GLY A 220 -31.22 29.70 -22.21
N GLU A 221 -29.97 29.33 -22.52
CA GLU A 221 -29.69 28.22 -23.43
C GLU A 221 -29.94 26.89 -22.71
N LYS A 222 -30.68 26.00 -23.38
CA LYS A 222 -30.96 24.65 -22.86
C LYS A 222 -29.73 23.78 -23.11
N TYR A 223 -29.21 23.13 -22.08
CA TYR A 223 -28.22 22.07 -22.21
C TYR A 223 -28.78 20.76 -21.65
N GLU A 224 -28.49 19.67 -22.35
CA GLU A 224 -28.83 18.31 -21.95
C GLU A 224 -27.53 17.62 -21.61
N PHE A 225 -27.47 17.01 -20.42
CA PHE A 225 -26.32 16.22 -20.00
C PHE A 225 -26.81 14.92 -19.36
N ALA A 226 -25.96 13.90 -19.43
CA ALA A 226 -26.18 12.65 -18.74
C ALA A 226 -25.07 12.45 -17.69
N GLU A 227 -25.42 11.83 -16.58
CA GLU A 227 -24.47 11.41 -15.55
C GLU A 227 -24.63 9.91 -15.29
N LEU A 228 -23.50 9.21 -15.26
CA LEU A 228 -23.40 7.86 -14.71
C LEU A 228 -22.70 7.94 -13.36
N SER A 229 -23.30 7.34 -12.33
CA SER A 229 -22.70 7.31 -11.00
C SER A 229 -22.72 5.91 -10.37
N ILE A 230 -21.78 5.64 -9.47
CA ILE A 230 -21.76 4.46 -8.59
C ILE A 230 -21.51 4.94 -7.17
N GLU A 231 -22.20 4.33 -6.20
CA GLU A 231 -21.95 4.56 -4.78
C GLU A 231 -20.45 4.36 -4.46
N GLY A 232 -19.87 5.28 -3.69
CA GLY A 232 -18.43 5.29 -3.43
C GLY A 232 -17.61 6.27 -4.27
N GLY A 233 -18.28 7.16 -5.02
CA GLY A 233 -17.66 8.38 -5.59
C GLY A 233 -17.23 8.28 -7.05
N THR A 234 -17.72 7.28 -7.80
CA THR A 234 -17.54 7.27 -9.26
C THR A 234 -18.62 8.12 -9.91
N HIS A 235 -18.21 9.08 -10.74
CA HIS A 235 -19.08 10.00 -11.48
C HIS A 235 -18.53 10.20 -12.89
N ILE A 236 -19.38 10.10 -13.90
CA ILE A 236 -19.01 10.30 -15.30
C ILE A 236 -20.05 11.19 -15.94
N LEU A 237 -19.61 12.34 -16.44
CA LEU A 237 -20.44 13.38 -17.03
C LEU A 237 -20.32 13.34 -18.55
N PHE A 238 -21.47 13.48 -19.22
CA PHE A 238 -21.59 13.50 -20.67
C PHE A 238 -22.32 14.74 -21.13
N ASP A 239 -21.81 15.38 -22.18
CA ASP A 239 -22.49 16.49 -22.86
C ASP A 239 -23.28 15.99 -24.07
N GLY A 240 -24.54 16.42 -24.16
CA GLY A 240 -25.46 16.07 -25.24
C GLY A 240 -26.56 15.08 -24.84
N PRO A 241 -27.45 14.74 -25.80
CA PRO A 241 -28.54 13.80 -25.56
C PRO A 241 -28.02 12.38 -25.39
N GLU A 242 -28.62 11.58 -24.51
CA GLU A 242 -28.19 10.21 -24.12
C GLU A 242 -27.74 9.31 -25.29
N THR A 243 -28.36 9.44 -26.48
CA THR A 243 -28.02 8.61 -27.64
C THR A 243 -26.65 8.92 -28.24
N ASP A 244 -26.18 10.15 -28.12
CA ASP A 244 -24.96 10.66 -28.75
C ASP A 244 -24.08 11.45 -27.76
N ALA A 245 -24.40 11.42 -26.47
CA ALA A 245 -23.71 12.20 -25.45
C ALA A 245 -22.26 11.76 -25.35
N LYS A 246 -21.35 12.72 -25.37
CA LYS A 246 -19.90 12.52 -25.34
C LYS A 246 -19.38 12.80 -23.95
N MET A 247 -18.48 11.93 -23.46
CA MET A 247 -17.91 12.08 -22.13
C MET A 247 -17.06 13.34 -22.07
N VAL A 248 -17.33 14.22 -21.09
CA VAL A 248 -16.57 15.45 -20.85
C VAL A 248 -15.64 15.31 -19.64
N GLU A 249 -16.08 14.56 -18.62
CA GLU A 249 -15.33 14.35 -17.40
C GLU A 249 -15.66 12.99 -16.80
N ALA A 250 -14.67 12.32 -16.23
CA ALA A 250 -14.86 11.14 -15.40
C ALA A 250 -14.00 11.24 -14.14
N THR A 251 -14.60 10.91 -13.00
CA THR A 251 -13.89 10.53 -11.77
C THR A 251 -14.26 9.10 -11.45
N ILE A 252 -13.29 8.18 -11.52
CA ILE A 252 -13.50 6.75 -11.31
C ILE A 252 -12.83 6.35 -10.00
N MET A 253 -13.60 5.75 -9.10
CA MET A 253 -13.15 5.22 -7.79
C MET A 253 -13.62 3.78 -7.53
N SER A 254 -14.51 3.24 -8.38
CA SER A 254 -15.02 1.87 -8.29
C SER A 254 -14.05 0.89 -8.97
N PRO A 255 -13.70 -0.24 -8.32
CA PRO A 255 -12.89 -1.31 -8.92
C PRO A 255 -13.62 -2.07 -10.03
N ASP A 256 -14.95 -1.95 -10.13
CA ASP A 256 -15.74 -2.61 -11.16
C ASP A 256 -15.63 -1.93 -12.54
N ILE A 257 -15.05 -0.73 -12.59
CA ILE A 257 -14.83 0.02 -13.83
C ILE A 257 -13.44 -0.30 -14.37
N LYS A 258 -13.43 -0.91 -15.56
CA LYS A 258 -12.22 -1.23 -16.29
C LYS A 258 -12.14 -0.42 -17.58
N LEU A 259 -11.10 0.40 -17.69
CA LEU A 259 -10.84 1.14 -18.91
C LEU A 259 -10.49 0.18 -20.06
N PRO A 260 -10.74 0.58 -21.32
CA PRO A 260 -10.40 -0.22 -22.51
C PRO A 260 -8.95 -0.70 -22.58
N ASN A 261 -8.03 0.08 -22.02
CA ASN A 261 -6.62 -0.27 -21.95
C ASN A 261 -6.27 -1.25 -20.82
N GLY A 262 -7.26 -1.68 -20.02
CA GLY A 262 -7.16 -2.65 -18.94
C GLY A 262 -6.92 -2.05 -17.55
N VAL A 263 -6.61 -0.75 -17.46
CA VAL A 263 -6.37 -0.08 -16.18
C VAL A 263 -7.68 0.09 -15.42
N HIS A 264 -7.64 -0.15 -14.12
CA HIS A 264 -8.77 -0.06 -13.19
C HIS A 264 -8.26 0.27 -11.78
N ILE A 265 -9.18 0.58 -10.86
CA ILE A 265 -8.81 0.80 -9.45
C ILE A 265 -8.20 -0.47 -8.87
N GLY A 266 -7.01 -0.35 -8.29
CA GLY A 266 -6.18 -1.46 -7.82
C GLY A 266 -5.06 -1.86 -8.78
N SER A 267 -5.06 -1.41 -10.04
CA SER A 267 -3.94 -1.64 -10.97
C SER A 267 -2.63 -1.11 -10.39
N SER A 268 -1.53 -1.85 -10.59
CA SER A 268 -0.23 -1.44 -10.08
C SER A 268 0.38 -0.31 -10.90
N TYR A 269 1.38 0.37 -10.34
CA TYR A 269 2.21 1.32 -11.09
C TYR A 269 2.79 0.72 -12.37
N ALA A 270 3.26 -0.53 -12.32
CA ALA A 270 3.84 -1.23 -13.46
C ALA A 270 2.80 -1.49 -14.57
N ASP A 271 1.55 -1.83 -14.19
CA ASP A 271 0.47 -2.04 -15.15
C ASP A 271 0.19 -0.74 -15.92
N VAL A 272 0.08 0.40 -15.22
CA VAL A 272 -0.17 1.71 -15.85
C VAL A 272 0.99 2.09 -16.79
N LEU A 273 2.24 1.97 -16.34
CA LEU A 273 3.42 2.25 -17.17
C LEU A 273 3.49 1.40 -18.44
N SER A 274 3.17 0.11 -18.32
CA SER A 274 3.17 -0.82 -19.47
C SER A 274 2.11 -0.44 -20.51
N THR A 275 1.02 0.18 -20.06
CA THR A 275 -0.10 0.59 -20.91
C THR A 275 0.20 1.86 -21.69
N ILE A 276 1.08 2.71 -21.16
CA ILE A 276 1.48 4.01 -21.76
C ILE A 276 2.87 3.96 -22.41
N ASP A 277 3.48 2.77 -22.50
CA ASP A 277 4.80 2.51 -23.09
C ASP A 277 5.96 3.32 -22.48
N ILE A 278 5.96 3.48 -21.16
CA ILE A 278 7.02 4.22 -20.45
C ILE A 278 7.82 3.30 -19.54
N TYR A 279 9.14 3.35 -19.73
CA TYR A 279 10.09 2.47 -19.03
C TYR A 279 10.95 3.22 -17.99
N ASP A 280 10.99 4.57 -18.06
CA ASP A 280 11.81 5.41 -17.18
C ASP A 280 10.96 6.51 -16.52
N GLY A 281 11.03 6.60 -15.18
CA GLY A 281 10.33 7.61 -14.38
C GLY A 281 10.75 7.56 -12.91
N PRO A 282 10.34 8.52 -12.08
CA PRO A 282 10.53 8.43 -10.62
C PRO A 282 9.94 7.12 -10.08
N SER A 283 10.60 6.56 -9.07
CA SER A 283 10.09 5.42 -8.32
C SER A 283 8.88 5.88 -7.51
N ALA A 284 7.69 5.35 -7.84
CA ALA A 284 6.41 5.56 -7.14
C ALA A 284 5.86 7.01 -7.10
N PRO A 285 5.46 7.59 -8.25
CA PRO A 285 4.74 8.86 -8.26
C PRO A 285 3.34 8.73 -7.64
N GLU A 286 2.85 9.79 -7.01
CA GLU A 286 1.45 9.86 -6.54
C GLU A 286 0.49 10.10 -7.70
N ILE A 287 0.95 10.76 -8.77
CA ILE A 287 0.14 11.09 -9.93
C ILE A 287 0.92 10.79 -11.21
N ILE A 288 0.31 10.05 -12.13
CA ILE A 288 0.72 10.03 -13.53
C ILE A 288 -0.36 10.72 -14.34
N GLU A 289 -0.02 11.82 -14.98
CA GLU A 289 -0.85 12.51 -15.94
C GLU A 289 -0.36 12.23 -17.35
N VAL A 290 -1.25 11.75 -18.20
CA VAL A 290 -1.02 11.63 -19.64
C VAL A 290 -1.99 12.58 -20.32
N LYS A 291 -1.47 13.50 -21.13
CA LYS A 291 -2.30 14.51 -21.79
C LYS A 291 -1.91 14.71 -23.24
N ASP A 292 -2.89 15.11 -24.05
CA ASP A 292 -2.67 15.71 -25.36
C ASP A 292 -3.16 17.17 -25.36
N HIS A 293 -3.34 17.77 -26.52
CA HIS A 293 -3.84 19.15 -26.65
C HIS A 293 -5.23 19.42 -26.05
N ASN A 294 -6.10 18.41 -26.01
CA ASN A 294 -7.52 18.53 -25.68
C ASN A 294 -7.96 17.61 -24.55
N ASN A 295 -7.14 16.64 -24.15
CA ASN A 295 -7.57 15.61 -23.20
C ASN A 295 -6.50 15.34 -22.16
N SER A 296 -6.92 14.91 -20.96
CA SER A 296 -6.01 14.41 -19.93
C SER A 296 -6.58 13.19 -19.22
N ILE A 297 -5.69 12.27 -18.84
CA ILE A 297 -5.98 11.14 -17.96
C ILE A 297 -4.98 11.20 -16.80
N ARG A 298 -5.49 11.31 -15.58
CA ARG A 298 -4.71 11.35 -14.34
C ARG A 298 -4.96 10.10 -13.51
N TYR A 299 -3.92 9.30 -13.33
CA TYR A 299 -3.93 8.15 -12.44
C TYR A 299 -3.37 8.56 -11.09
N HIS A 300 -4.20 8.51 -10.05
CA HIS A 300 -3.81 8.78 -8.68
C HIS A 300 -3.46 7.47 -7.98
N PHE A 301 -2.26 7.39 -7.43
CA PHE A 301 -1.75 6.21 -6.74
C PHE A 301 -1.80 6.39 -5.24
N SER A 302 -2.12 5.30 -4.54
CA SER A 302 -1.85 5.17 -3.11
C SER A 302 -1.46 3.73 -2.85
N ARG A 303 -0.35 3.54 -2.12
CA ARG A 303 0.18 2.21 -1.81
C ARG A 303 0.51 1.39 -3.07
N GLY A 304 1.20 2.01 -4.03
CA GLY A 304 1.61 1.40 -5.30
C GLY A 304 0.48 1.04 -6.28
N ALA A 305 -0.77 1.30 -5.91
CA ALA A 305 -1.96 0.93 -6.68
C ALA A 305 -2.82 2.15 -7.02
N VAL A 306 -3.47 2.13 -8.18
CA VAL A 306 -4.42 3.16 -8.60
C VAL A 306 -5.59 3.22 -7.61
N LYS A 307 -5.89 4.40 -7.08
CA LYS A 307 -7.05 4.67 -6.20
C LYS A 307 -8.11 5.53 -6.83
N GLN A 308 -7.73 6.36 -7.79
CA GLN A 308 -8.64 7.21 -8.52
C GLN A 308 -8.10 7.43 -9.93
N ILE A 309 -9.01 7.51 -10.89
CA ILE A 309 -8.69 7.91 -12.26
C ILE A 309 -9.56 9.12 -12.58
N ASN A 310 -8.93 10.21 -13.02
CA ASN A 310 -9.63 11.36 -13.58
C ASN A 310 -9.41 11.41 -15.07
N ILE A 311 -10.47 11.66 -15.83
CA ILE A 311 -10.42 11.86 -17.27
C ILE A 311 -11.09 13.20 -17.55
N GLU A 312 -10.42 14.06 -18.31
CA GLU A 312 -10.98 15.33 -18.76
C GLU A 312 -10.88 15.40 -20.29
N CYS A 313 -12.00 15.72 -20.94
CA CYS A 313 -12.12 15.79 -22.39
C CYS A 313 -12.65 17.17 -22.80
N TYR A 314 -11.84 17.93 -23.54
CA TYR A 314 -12.21 19.25 -24.04
C TYR A 314 -12.64 19.14 -25.51
N PHE A 315 -13.93 19.34 -25.78
CA PHE A 315 -14.44 19.49 -27.14
C PHE A 315 -14.40 20.96 -27.55
N HIS A 316 -13.77 21.24 -28.69
CA HIS A 316 -13.71 22.57 -29.31
C HIS A 316 -14.71 22.71 -30.45
#